data_AF-A0A926W132-F1
#
_entry.id   AF-A0A926W132-F1
#
_cell.length_a   1.000
_cell.length_b   1.000
_cell.length_c   1.000
_cell.angle_alpha   90.00
_cell.angle_beta   90.00
_cell.angle_gamma   90.00
#
_symmetry.space_group_name_H-M   'P 1'
#
loop_
_entity.id
_entity.type
_entity.pdbx_description
1 polymer ?
#
loop_
_entity_poly.entity_id
_entity_poly.type
_entity_poly.pdbx_seq_one_letter_code
_entity_poly.pdbx_strand_id
1 'polypeptide(L)'
;MNSVQVKRVVETVLDFPGLGQKIRQARERDERTLTDICRESKLSRSYWYQLENEDLRAPATEDVIRRIEQVLNIDLGVKFDG
;
A
#
# COMPACT_ATOMS: atom_id res chain seq x y z
N MET A 1 19.94 -30.19 -27.85
CA MET A 1 18.70 -29.46 -28.21
C MET A 1 18.64 -28.21 -27.36
N ASN A 2 18.37 -27.06 -27.96
CA ASN A 2 18.21 -25.82 -27.18
C ASN A 2 16.79 -25.78 -26.61
N SER A 3 16.65 -25.29 -25.38
CA SER A 3 15.36 -25.09 -24.71
C SER A 3 15.10 -23.61 -24.46
N VAL A 4 13.83 -23.23 -24.39
CA VAL A 4 13.38 -21.89 -23.98
C VAL A 4 12.59 -22.00 -22.67
N GLN A 5 12.81 -21.03 -21.78
CA GLN A 5 11.98 -20.85 -20.58
C GLN A 5 10.81 -19.93 -20.90
N VAL A 6 9.61 -20.29 -20.42
CA VAL A 6 8.39 -19.51 -20.58
C VAL A 6 7.89 -19.09 -19.20
N LYS A 7 7.56 -17.81 -19.04
CA LYS A 7 7.03 -17.23 -17.80
C LYS A 7 5.53 -16.98 -17.94
N ARG A 8 4.77 -17.30 -16.89
CA ARG A 8 3.39 -16.84 -16.68
C ARG A 8 3.36 -15.90 -15.47
N VAL A 9 2.59 -14.82 -15.56
CA VAL A 9 2.27 -13.93 -14.44
C VAL A 9 0.82 -14.20 -14.02
N VAL A 10 0.57 -14.30 -12.71
CA VAL A 10 -0.77 -14.38 -12.12
C VAL A 10 -0.94 -13.14 -11.26
N GLU A 11 -2.02 -12.40 -11.50
CA GLU A 11 -2.41 -11.22 -10.72
C GLU A 11 -3.54 -11.60 -9.78
N THR A 12 -3.42 -11.24 -8.51
CA THR A 12 -4.43 -11.45 -7.47
C THR A 12 -4.82 -10.11 -6.89
N VAL A 13 -6.11 -9.77 -6.98
CA VAL A 13 -6.68 -8.52 -6.44
C VAL A 13 -7.74 -8.90 -5.42
N LEU A 14 -7.61 -8.39 -4.21
CA LEU A 14 -8.55 -8.60 -3.10
C LEU A 14 -8.98 -7.25 -2.53
N ASP A 15 -10.20 -7.18 -2.03
CA ASP A 15 -10.72 -5.98 -1.37
C ASP A 15 -10.38 -5.99 0.12
N PHE A 16 -9.90 -4.86 0.62
CA PHE A 16 -9.62 -4.63 2.04
C PHE A 16 -10.40 -3.41 2.55
N PRO A 17 -11.70 -3.53 2.83
CA PRO A 17 -12.52 -2.40 3.29
C PRO A 17 -12.00 -1.83 4.61
N GLY A 18 -11.95 -0.50 4.73
CA GLY A 18 -11.46 0.20 5.93
C GLY A 18 -9.94 0.27 6.05
N LEU A 19 -9.19 -0.22 5.05
CA LEU A 19 -7.74 -0.09 5.00
C LEU A 19 -7.31 1.38 4.99
N GLY A 20 -8.00 2.24 4.24
CA GLY A 20 -7.72 3.68 4.18
C GLY A 20 -7.91 4.35 5.55
N GLN A 21 -8.96 3.96 6.28
CA GLN A 21 -9.20 4.45 7.63
C GLN A 21 -8.11 4.03 8.61
N LYS A 22 -7.61 2.79 8.53
CA LYS A 22 -6.49 2.33 9.37
C LYS A 22 -5.21 3.13 9.11
N ILE A 23 -4.90 3.37 7.84
CA ILE A 23 -3.75 4.21 7.43
C ILE A 23 -3.88 5.61 8.01
N ARG A 24 -5.07 6.21 7.88
CA ARG A 24 -5.36 7.54 8.42
C ARG A 24 -5.18 7.63 9.93
N GLN A 25 -5.72 6.67 10.68
CA GLN A 25 -5.58 6.62 12.13
C GLN A 25 -4.13 6.48 12.56
N ALA A 26 -3.33 5.69 11.84
CA ALA A 26 -1.91 5.55 12.12
C ALA A 26 -1.15 6.84 11.81
N ARG A 27 -1.42 7.48 10.67
CA ARG A 27 -0.84 8.79 10.33
C ARG A 27 -1.17 9.84 11.39
N GLU A 28 -2.41 9.91 11.86
CA GLU A 28 -2.85 10.92 12.83
C GLU A 28 -2.22 10.73 14.23
N ARG A 29 -1.71 9.53 14.53
CA ARG A 29 -0.95 9.23 15.76
C ARG A 29 0.56 9.45 15.58
N ASP A 30 1.03 9.62 14.36
CA ASP A 30 2.43 9.85 14.05
C ASP A 30 2.78 11.32 14.32
N GLU A 31 3.94 11.55 14.94
CA GLU A 31 4.40 12.91 15.26
C GLU A 31 4.93 13.66 14.03
N ARG A 32 5.26 12.94 12.95
CA ARG A 32 5.80 13.52 11.72
C ARG A 32 4.68 14.15 10.89
N THR A 33 5.06 15.11 10.05
CA THR A 33 4.11 15.72 9.13
C THR A 33 3.73 14.74 8.02
N LEU A 34 2.54 14.91 7.42
CA LEU A 34 2.15 14.16 6.22
C LEU A 34 3.21 14.25 5.11
N THR A 35 3.86 15.40 4.96
CA THR A 35 4.92 15.61 3.95
C THR A 35 6.13 14.72 4.22
N ASP A 36 6.52 14.54 5.47
CA ASP A 36 7.64 13.67 5.85
C ASP A 36 7.30 12.21 5.65
N ILE A 37 6.11 11.79 6.09
CA ILE A 37 5.60 10.43 5.89
C ILE A 37 5.52 10.09 4.39
N CYS A 38 5.00 11.00 3.57
CA CYS A 38 4.96 10.84 2.11
C CYS A 38 6.36 10.69 1.51
N ARG A 39 7.32 11.49 1.98
CA ARG A 39 8.72 11.45 1.51
C ARG A 39 9.38 10.11 1.84
N GLU A 40 9.21 9.63 3.06
CA GLU A 40 9.79 8.36 3.52
C GLU A 40 9.13 7.15 2.83
N SER A 41 7.81 7.19 2.64
CA SER A 41 7.08 6.15 1.91
C SER A 41 7.26 6.22 0.39
N LYS A 42 7.90 7.28 -0.13
CA LYS A 42 8.03 7.57 -1.57
C LYS A 42 6.67 7.64 -2.28
N LEU A 43 5.70 8.27 -1.64
CA LEU A 43 4.34 8.48 -2.15
C LEU A 43 4.06 9.96 -2.33
N SER A 44 3.20 10.30 -3.29
CA SER A 44 2.71 11.68 -3.41
C SER A 44 1.61 11.94 -2.38
N ARG A 45 1.49 13.18 -1.91
CA ARG A 45 0.38 13.60 -1.03
C ARG A 45 -0.99 13.33 -1.65
N SER A 46 -1.13 13.52 -2.96
CA SER A 46 -2.38 13.22 -3.67
C SER A 46 -2.72 11.74 -3.50
N TYR A 47 -1.81 10.85 -3.87
CA TYR A 47 -2.01 9.41 -3.76
C TYR A 47 -2.27 8.95 -2.32
N TRP A 48 -1.62 9.58 -1.34
CA TRP A 48 -1.88 9.32 0.08
C TRP A 48 -3.33 9.63 0.48
N TYR A 49 -3.86 10.79 0.09
CA TYR A 49 -5.26 11.11 0.36
C TYR A 49 -6.22 10.16 -0.35
N GLN A 50 -5.89 9.72 -1.56
CA GLN A 50 -6.70 8.72 -2.27
C GLN A 50 -6.73 7.37 -1.55
N LEU A 51 -5.60 6.95 -0.99
CA LEU A 51 -5.52 5.77 -0.12
C LEU A 51 -6.40 5.93 1.12
N GLU A 52 -6.28 7.05 1.84
CA GLU A 52 -7.06 7.29 3.07
C GLU A 52 -8.57 7.39 2.82
N ASN A 53 -8.96 7.92 1.67
CA ASN A 53 -10.36 8.05 1.26
C ASN A 53 -10.90 6.80 0.54
N GLU A 54 -10.05 5.79 0.29
CA GLU A 54 -10.38 4.60 -0.49
C GLU A 54 -10.91 4.92 -1.91
N ASP A 55 -10.40 6.00 -2.53
CA ASP A 55 -10.86 6.53 -3.82
C ASP A 55 -9.93 6.22 -5.01
N LEU A 56 -9.00 5.29 -4.83
CA LEU A 56 -8.01 4.92 -5.83
C LEU A 56 -8.66 4.46 -7.15
N ARG A 57 -8.13 4.96 -8.27
CA ARG A 57 -8.57 4.55 -9.62
C ARG A 57 -8.06 3.16 -10.04
N ALA A 58 -7.04 2.66 -9.35
CA ALA A 58 -6.44 1.36 -9.58
C ALA A 58 -6.00 0.77 -8.23
N PRO A 59 -5.97 -0.57 -8.07
CA PRO A 59 -5.55 -1.19 -6.83
C PRO A 59 -4.17 -0.70 -6.37
N ALA A 60 -4.02 -0.46 -5.06
CA ALA A 60 -2.70 -0.26 -4.48
C ALA A 60 -1.90 -1.57 -4.58
N THR A 61 -0.62 -1.46 -4.92
CA THR A 61 0.25 -2.65 -4.96
C THR A 61 0.61 -3.09 -3.55
N GLU A 62 0.93 -4.37 -3.39
CA GLU A 62 1.43 -4.88 -2.10
C GLU A 62 2.66 -4.09 -1.62
N ASP A 63 3.60 -3.76 -2.51
CA ASP A 63 4.79 -2.96 -2.19
C ASP A 63 4.43 -1.60 -1.57
N VAL A 64 3.40 -0.91 -2.08
CA VAL A 64 2.91 0.35 -1.50
C VAL A 64 2.44 0.12 -0.07
N ILE A 65 1.65 -0.94 0.15
CA ILE A 65 1.13 -1.26 1.48
C ILE A 65 2.28 -1.59 2.44
N ARG A 66 3.25 -2.41 2.03
CA ARG A 66 4.43 -2.75 2.86
C ARG A 66 5.27 -1.53 3.21
N ARG A 67 5.46 -0.59 2.28
CA ARG A 67 6.16 0.67 2.56
C ARG A 67 5.41 1.52 3.60
N ILE A 68 4.09 1.57 3.54
CA ILE A 68 3.28 2.28 4.54
C ILE A 68 3.39 1.62 5.91
N GLU A 69 3.29 0.28 5.99
CA GLU A 69 3.49 -0.50 7.21
C GLU A 69 4.86 -0.22 7.85
N GLN A 70 5.92 -0.21 7.04
CA GLN A 70 7.28 0.08 7.49
C GLN A 70 7.44 1.52 8.01
N VAL A 71 6.94 2.51 7.25
CA VAL A 71 7.09 3.92 7.61
C VAL A 71 6.29 4.26 8.86
N LEU A 72 5.04 3.79 8.96
CA LEU A 72 4.18 4.05 10.11
C LEU A 72 4.40 3.07 11.27
N ASN A 73 5.23 2.05 11.08
CA ASN A 73 5.50 0.98 12.06
C ASN A 73 4.21 0.30 12.57
N ILE A 74 3.36 -0.15 11.64
CA ILE A 74 2.07 -0.81 11.90
C ILE A 74 1.92 -2.10 11.08
N ASP A 75 0.97 -2.94 11.47
CA ASP A 75 0.46 -4.05 10.66
C ASP A 75 -0.96 -3.70 10.16
N LEU A 76 -1.14 -3.65 8.84
CA LEU A 76 -2.44 -3.36 8.23
C LEU A 76 -3.31 -4.62 8.03
N GLY A 77 -2.73 -5.80 8.25
CA GLY A 77 -3.41 -7.10 8.14
C GLY A 77 -3.66 -7.53 6.69
N VAL A 78 -2.97 -6.93 5.71
CA VAL A 78 -3.10 -7.27 4.30
C VAL A 78 -2.36 -8.57 4.01
N LYS A 79 -3.11 -9.62 3.69
CA LYS A 79 -2.59 -10.95 3.33
C LYS A 79 -3.27 -11.43 2.06
N PHE A 80 -2.48 -12.07 1.20
CA PHE A 80 -2.95 -12.67 -0.06
C PHE A 80 -3.02 -14.19 0.06
N ASP A 81 -3.36 -14.68 1.26
CA ASP A 81 -3.50 -16.11 1.52
C ASP A 81 -4.59 -16.65 0.56
N GLY A 82 -4.16 -17.48 -0.39
CA GLY A 82 -4.98 -18.01 -1.49
C GLY A 82 -5.86 -19.18 -1.09
#